data_AF-A0A699TTH0-F1
#
_entry.id   AF-A0A699TTH0-F1
#
_cell.length_a   1.000
_cell.length_b   1.000
_cell.length_c   1.000
_cell.angle_alpha   90.00
_cell.angle_beta   90.00
_cell.angle_gamma   90.00
#
_symmetry.space_group_name_H-M   'P 1'
#
loop_
_entity.id
_entity.type
_entity.pdbx_description
1 polymer ?
#
loop_
_entity_poly.entity_id
_entity_poly.type
_entity_poly.pdbx_seq_one_letter_code
_entity_poly.pdbx_strand_id
1 'polypeptide(L)'
;MTIETHNWSSSAHQELHKIVRDEIFPIVNQVDARLQNFETQFLKEAAKFVGDFKSLANKVDASLAKHKALELEIKRLLKEVVSQDIMIIV
;
A
#
# COMPACT_ATOMS: atom_id res chain seq x y z
N MET A 1 -18.85 -57.78 -5.12
CA MET A 1 -18.82 -56.60 -6.02
C MET A 1 -17.36 -56.22 -6.20
N THR A 2 -16.72 -56.85 -7.17
CA THR A 2 -15.33 -56.61 -7.55
C THR A 2 -15.32 -55.34 -8.39
N ILE A 3 -14.71 -54.26 -7.90
CA ILE A 3 -14.55 -53.03 -8.67
C ILE A 3 -13.45 -53.33 -9.68
N GLU A 4 -13.85 -53.67 -10.91
CA GLU A 4 -12.92 -53.82 -12.04
C GLU A 4 -12.11 -52.53 -12.14
N THR A 5 -10.77 -52.62 -12.04
CA THR A 5 -9.90 -51.46 -12.22
C THR A 5 -10.05 -50.98 -13.66
N HIS A 6 -10.79 -49.88 -13.81
CA HIS A 6 -11.17 -49.30 -15.09
C HIS A 6 -9.91 -49.10 -15.93
N ASN A 7 -9.98 -49.52 -17.19
CA ASN A 7 -8.85 -49.56 -18.10
C ASN A 7 -8.24 -48.15 -18.29
N TRP A 8 -7.15 -47.86 -17.59
CA TRP A 8 -6.39 -46.60 -17.68
C TRP A 8 -5.86 -46.31 -19.09
N SER A 9 -5.88 -47.31 -20.00
CA SER A 9 -5.57 -47.12 -21.42
C SER A 9 -6.78 -46.78 -22.30
N SER A 10 -7.96 -46.58 -21.71
CA SER A 10 -9.16 -46.18 -22.47
C SER A 10 -8.98 -44.83 -23.16
N SER A 11 -9.61 -44.69 -24.33
CA SER A 11 -9.58 -43.45 -25.12
C SER A 11 -10.00 -42.23 -24.30
N ALA A 12 -11.06 -42.37 -23.51
CA ALA A 12 -11.57 -41.29 -22.65
C ALA A 12 -10.53 -40.82 -21.63
N HIS A 13 -9.75 -41.74 -21.05
CA HIS A 13 -8.69 -41.37 -20.10
C HIS A 13 -7.54 -40.62 -20.80
N GLN A 14 -7.15 -41.06 -22.00
CA GLN A 14 -6.09 -40.42 -22.77
C GLN A 14 -6.49 -39.00 -23.24
N GLU A 15 -7.74 -38.81 -23.66
CA GLU A 15 -8.28 -37.50 -24.04
C GLU A 15 -8.30 -36.53 -22.85
N LEU A 16 -8.78 -36.97 -21.69
CA LEU A 16 -8.76 -36.14 -20.48
C LEU A 16 -7.33 -35.74 -20.08
N HIS A 17 -6.40 -36.69 -20.10
CA HIS A 17 -5.00 -36.39 -19.79
C HIS A 17 -4.39 -35.40 -20.81
N LYS A 18 -4.76 -35.50 -22.10
CA LYS A 18 -4.35 -34.54 -23.12
C LYS A 18 -4.89 -33.13 -22.84
N ILE A 19 -6.18 -32.99 -22.52
CA ILE A 19 -6.78 -31.69 -22.15
C ILE A 19 -6.09 -31.08 -20.93
N VAL A 20 -5.85 -31.90 -19.90
CA VAL A 20 -5.16 -31.44 -18.69
C VAL A 20 -3.75 -30.93 -19.01
N ARG A 21 -3.01 -31.68 -19.83
CA ARG A 21 -1.62 -31.35 -20.20
C ARG A 21 -1.52 -30.15 -21.13
N ASP A 22 -2.32 -30.14 -22.19
CA ASP A 22 -2.14 -29.23 -23.31
C ASP A 22 -2.95 -27.93 -23.15
N GLU A 23 -4.00 -27.94 -22.32
CA GLU A 23 -4.88 -26.78 -22.12
C GLU A 23 -4.83 -26.27 -20.67
N ILE A 24 -5.17 -27.12 -19.70
CA ILE A 24 -5.35 -26.67 -18.31
C ILE A 24 -4.02 -26.23 -17.71
N PHE A 25 -2.96 -27.03 -17.87
CA PHE A 25 -1.66 -26.72 -17.27
C PHE A 25 -1.05 -25.41 -17.80
N PRO A 26 -1.04 -25.13 -19.12
CA PRO A 26 -0.64 -23.82 -19.64
C PRO A 26 -1.48 -22.65 -19.11
N ILE A 27 -2.81 -22.82 -18.99
CA ILE A 27 -3.70 -21.78 -18.45
C ILE A 27 -3.34 -21.46 -17.00
N VAL A 28 -3.14 -22.48 -16.17
CA VAL A 28 -2.75 -22.31 -14.76
C VAL A 28 -1.42 -21.55 -14.66
N ASN A 29 -0.42 -21.93 -15.47
CA ASN A 29 0.88 -21.26 -15.47
C ASN A 29 0.77 -19.79 -15.92
N GLN A 30 -0.07 -19.50 -16.91
CA GLN A 30 -0.31 -18.12 -17.35
C GLN A 30 -1.00 -17.28 -16.27
N VAL A 31 -2.00 -17.85 -15.59
CA VAL A 31 -2.69 -17.19 -14.48
C VAL A 31 -1.71 -16.93 -13.34
N ASP A 32 -0.87 -17.90 -12.99
CA ASP A 32 0.16 -17.75 -11.96
C ASP A 32 1.14 -16.62 -12.31
N ALA A 33 1.67 -16.60 -13.53
CA ALA A 33 2.55 -15.52 -13.99
C ALA A 33 1.88 -14.13 -13.91
N ARG A 34 0.59 -14.04 -14.26
CA ARG A 34 -0.18 -12.79 -14.13
C ARG A 34 -0.36 -12.37 -12.68
N LEU A 35 -0.62 -13.33 -11.79
CA LEU A 35 -0.75 -13.09 -10.36
C LEU A 35 0.56 -12.59 -9.77
N GLN A 36 1.68 -13.23 -10.10
CA GLN A 36 3.01 -12.81 -9.65
C GLN A 36 3.38 -11.39 -10.13
N ASN A 37 3.07 -11.06 -11.38
CA ASN A 37 3.27 -9.69 -11.89
C ASN A 37 2.39 -8.66 -11.15
N PHE A 38 1.13 -8.99 -10.89
CA PHE A 38 0.23 -8.12 -10.11
C PHE A 38 0.77 -7.90 -8.70
N GLU A 39 1.12 -8.96 -7.99
CA GLU A 39 1.66 -8.89 -6.62
C GLU A 39 2.92 -8.02 -6.59
N THR A 40 3.84 -8.22 -7.54
CA THR A 40 5.06 -7.41 -7.65
C THR A 40 4.75 -5.93 -7.86
N GLN A 41 3.82 -5.58 -8.76
CA GLN A 41 3.44 -4.19 -9.02
C GLN A 41 2.72 -3.56 -7.82
N PHE A 42 1.83 -4.32 -7.19
CA PHE A 42 1.09 -3.88 -6.00
C PHE A 42 2.05 -3.57 -4.85
N LEU A 43 2.99 -4.46 -4.56
CA LEU A 43 3.98 -4.27 -3.50
C LEU A 43 4.88 -3.07 -3.78
N LYS A 44 5.27 -2.84 -5.04
CA LYS A 44 6.04 -1.66 -5.44
C LYS A 44 5.28 -0.36 -5.16
N GLU A 45 4.01 -0.30 -5.53
CA GLU A 45 3.19 0.91 -5.30
C GLU A 45 2.89 1.10 -3.81
N ALA A 46 2.62 0.02 -3.07
CA ALA A 46 2.42 0.06 -1.63
C ALA A 46 3.67 0.60 -0.90
N ALA A 47 4.86 0.14 -1.29
CA ALA A 47 6.12 0.62 -0.72
C ALA A 47 6.33 2.12 -0.98
N LYS A 48 6.05 2.57 -2.21
CA LYS A 48 6.11 4.00 -2.57
C LYS A 48 5.10 4.82 -1.76
N PHE A 49 3.85 4.36 -1.66
CA PHE A 49 2.81 5.01 -0.88
C PHE A 49 3.20 5.18 0.60
N VAL A 50 3.74 4.13 1.23
CA VAL A 50 4.22 4.18 2.62
C VAL A 50 5.36 5.19 2.77
N GLY A 51 6.29 5.23 1.80
CA GLY A 51 7.37 6.20 1.78
C GLY A 51 6.89 7.65 1.67
N ASP A 52 5.99 7.92 0.72
CA ASP A 52 5.41 9.25 0.49
C ASP A 52 4.59 9.72 1.70
N PHE A 53 3.79 8.83 2.28
CA PHE A 53 3.00 9.13 3.48
C PHE A 53 3.88 9.46 4.68
N LYS A 54 4.98 8.73 4.89
CA LYS A 54 5.94 9.04 5.95
C LYS A 54 6.59 10.41 5.75
N SER A 55 6.94 10.76 4.51
CA SER A 55 7.47 12.09 4.17
C SER A 55 6.44 13.19 4.46
N LEU A 56 5.17 12.95 4.14
CA LEU A 56 4.08 13.87 4.42
C LEU A 56 3.87 14.07 5.93
N ALA A 57 3.85 13.00 6.71
CA ALA A 57 3.74 13.06 8.17
C ALA A 57 4.83 13.94 8.78
N ASN A 58 6.10 13.73 8.37
CA ASN A 58 7.22 14.55 8.83
C ASN A 58 7.06 16.04 8.48
N LYS A 59 6.53 16.35 7.29
CA LYS A 59 6.25 17.74 6.88
C LYS A 59 5.15 18.36 7.73
N VAL A 60 4.10 17.61 8.05
CA VAL A 60 3.01 18.05 8.92
C VAL A 60 3.53 18.33 10.32
N ASP A 61 4.34 17.43 10.89
CA ASP A 61 4.93 17.61 12.22
C ASP A 61 5.84 18.85 12.30
N ALA A 62 6.70 19.02 11.28
CA ALA A 62 7.56 20.20 11.19
C ALA A 62 6.75 21.51 11.04
N SER A 63 5.67 21.47 10.26
CA SER A 63 4.75 22.60 10.10
C SER A 63 4.03 22.93 11.41
N LEU A 64 3.56 21.91 12.12
CA LEU A 64 2.91 22.05 13.42
C LEU A 64 3.84 22.67 14.47
N ALA A 65 5.10 22.24 14.50
CA ALA A 65 6.11 22.83 15.39
C ALA A 65 6.35 24.32 15.08
N LYS A 66 6.46 24.67 13.80
CA LYS A 66 6.57 26.08 13.37
C LYS A 66 5.34 26.90 13.75
N HIS A 67 4.14 26.36 13.55
CA HIS A 67 2.90 27.03 13.91
C HIS A 67 2.82 27.32 15.42
N LYS A 68 3.15 26.33 16.26
CA LYS A 68 3.20 26.50 17.72
C LYS A 68 4.23 27.55 18.16
N ALA A 69 5.42 27.55 17.54
CA ALA A 69 6.45 28.55 17.83
C ALA A 69 5.98 29.97 17.48
N LEU A 70 5.32 30.13 16.33
CA LEU A 70 4.77 31.41 15.90
C LEU A 70 3.65 31.89 16.84
N GLU A 71 2.78 31.00 17.29
CA GLU A 71 1.71 31.33 18.25
C GLU A 71 2.29 31.86 19.56
N LEU A 72 3.36 31.25 20.07
CA LEU A 72 4.05 31.71 21.27
C LEU A 72 4.69 33.08 21.07
N GLU A 73 5.33 33.32 19.92
CA GLU A 73 5.95 34.61 19.62
C GLU A 73 4.89 35.71 19.50
N ILE A 74 3.75 35.45 18.85
CA ILE A 74 2.65 36.42 18.79
C ILE A 74 2.14 36.75 20.19
N LYS A 75 1.96 35.75 21.07
CA LYS A 75 1.55 35.99 22.47
C LYS A 75 2.57 36.85 23.22
N ARG A 76 3.88 36.60 23.02
CA ARG A 76 4.96 37.40 23.60
C ARG A 76 4.89 38.85 23.12
N LEU A 77 4.77 39.05 21.81
CA LEU A 77 4.68 40.37 21.18
C LEU A 77 3.43 41.14 21.64
N LEU A 78 2.27 40.49 21.72
CA LEU A 78 1.05 41.12 22.24
C LEU A 78 1.21 41.59 23.69
N LYS A 79 1.84 40.78 24.54
CA LYS A 79 2.13 41.17 25.93
C LYS A 79 3.08 42.38 25.99
N GLU A 80 4.08 42.41 25.13
CA GLU A 80 5.05 43.51 25.04
C GLU A 80 4.38 44.81 24.57
N VAL A 81 3.57 44.76 23.50
CA VAL A 81 2.79 45.90 23.00
C VAL A 81 1.87 46.46 24.08
N VAL A 82 1.09 45.61 24.76
CA VAL A 82 0.20 46.05 25.86
C VAL A 82 0.99 46.73 26.98
N SER A 83 2.19 46.26 27.29
CA SER A 83 3.03 46.86 28.34
C SER A 83 3.59 48.22 27.91
N GLN A 84 3.97 48.38 26.64
CA GLN A 84 4.41 49.66 26.07
C GLN A 84 3.29 50.70 26.08
N ASP A 85 2.07 50.30 25.69
CA ASP A 85 0.90 51.18 25.70
C ASP A 85 0.60 51.72 27.11
N ILE A 86 0.71 50.87 28.14
CA ILE A 86 0.53 51.28 29.54
C ILE A 86 1.58 52.32 29.95
N MET A 87 2.84 52.16 29.53
CA MET A 87 3.93 53.08 29.87
C MET A 87 3.80 54.45 29.21
N ILE A 88 3.17 54.54 28.02
CA ILE A 88 2.95 55.82 27.32
C ILE A 88 1.84 56.66 27.99
N ILE A 89 0.89 56.01 28.67
CA ILE A 89 -0.25 56.68 29.31
C ILE A 89 0.08 57.27 30.69
N VAL A 90 0.99 56.63 31.45
CA VAL A 90 1.41 57.02 32.81
C VAL A 90 2.48 58.10 32.78
#